data_AF-A0A538C7H5-F1
#
_entry.id   AF-A0A538C7H5-F1
#
_cell.length_a   1.000
_cell.length_b   1.000
_cell.length_c   1.000
_cell.angle_alpha   90.00
_cell.angle_beta   90.00
_cell.angle_gamma   90.00
#
_symmetry.space_group_name_H-M   'P 1'
#
loop_
_entity.id
_entity.type
_entity.pdbx_description
1 polymer ?
#
loop_
_entity_poly.entity_id
_entity_poly.type
_entity_poly.pdbx_seq_one_letter_code
_entity_poly.pdbx_strand_id
1 'polypeptide(L)'
;MQAPIDPRLRISAVRLAVSDLARSIAFYARVLGLALLSRNEQSAVLGAGEERRALALSALPDPTAASPRDTGLFHVAWLHPSRAALAATVRRVLAAGWHIDGASDHGVSEALYLSDPDGLGIEIYADRPPERWERPTGGHGVKMFTRPLDVEDLLAQAPDEPPQQIEPETVIGHVHLKVGDVSRAASFYHDVLGFSEQATLPSAAFLAADGYHHHIGLNSWQSRGAGAAPPTAPGLRLVEFTLGDADSLAQLERGIAQAPGGPFEIRRERERLLLDDPDGNLLAFAAGAPSAP
;
A
#
# COMPACT_ATOMS: atom_id res chain seq x y z
N MET A 1 25.66 -8.78 3.73
CA MET A 1 24.57 -7.78 3.81
C MET A 1 23.85 -7.82 2.49
N GLN A 2 22.52 -7.85 2.53
CA GLN A 2 21.66 -7.86 1.35
C GLN A 2 21.92 -6.60 0.49
N ALA A 3 21.87 -6.75 -0.83
CA ALA A 3 21.96 -5.59 -1.72
C ALA A 3 20.69 -4.72 -1.59
N PRO A 4 20.80 -3.39 -1.72
CA PRO A 4 19.61 -2.54 -1.76
C PRO A 4 18.61 -3.02 -2.80
N ILE A 5 17.33 -2.98 -2.46
CA ILE A 5 16.25 -3.31 -3.40
C ILE A 5 16.24 -2.31 -4.56
N ASP A 6 15.77 -2.75 -5.73
CA ASP A 6 15.74 -1.92 -6.95
C ASP A 6 15.10 -0.54 -6.68
N PRO A 7 15.80 0.57 -6.96
CA PRO A 7 15.26 1.91 -6.74
C PRO A 7 14.02 2.22 -7.60
N ARG A 8 13.83 1.50 -8.72
CA ARG A 8 12.65 1.64 -9.62
C ARG A 8 11.44 0.82 -9.15
N LEU A 9 11.52 0.20 -7.98
CA LEU A 9 10.44 -0.58 -7.40
C LEU A 9 9.18 0.29 -7.26
N ARG A 10 8.05 -0.30 -7.65
CA ARG A 10 6.71 0.26 -7.41
C ARG A 10 5.77 -0.83 -6.93
N ILE A 11 4.74 -0.44 -6.18
CA ILE A 11 3.61 -1.33 -5.89
C ILE A 11 2.67 -1.27 -7.10
N SER A 12 2.60 -2.37 -7.84
CA SER A 12 1.82 -2.43 -9.08
C SER A 12 0.39 -2.86 -8.85
N ALA A 13 0.12 -3.71 -7.86
CA ALA A 13 -1.24 -4.07 -7.49
C ALA A 13 -1.34 -4.59 -6.05
N VAL A 14 -2.55 -4.57 -5.50
CA VAL A 14 -2.93 -5.31 -4.31
C VAL A 14 -4.12 -6.22 -4.60
N ARG A 15 -4.22 -7.34 -3.88
CA ARG A 15 -5.39 -8.21 -3.93
C ARG A 15 -6.06 -8.24 -2.57
N LEU A 16 -7.36 -7.95 -2.54
CA LEU A 16 -8.18 -7.98 -1.34
C LEU A 16 -9.26 -9.05 -1.47
N ALA A 17 -9.48 -9.81 -0.40
CA ALA A 17 -10.67 -10.63 -0.25
C ALA A 17 -11.75 -9.82 0.48
N VAL A 18 -12.97 -9.86 -0.05
CA VAL A 18 -14.10 -9.03 0.40
C VAL A 18 -15.32 -9.92 0.69
N SER A 19 -16.16 -9.52 1.65
CA SER A 19 -17.34 -10.33 2.02
C SER A 19 -18.49 -10.20 1.02
N ASP A 20 -18.56 -9.09 0.28
CA ASP A 20 -19.55 -8.87 -0.77
C ASP A 20 -18.88 -8.14 -1.96
N LEU A 21 -18.69 -8.86 -3.06
CA LEU A 21 -18.00 -8.34 -4.24
C LEU A 21 -18.76 -7.18 -4.90
N ALA A 22 -20.09 -7.24 -4.97
CA ALA A 22 -20.87 -6.20 -5.64
C ALA A 22 -20.85 -4.90 -4.84
N ARG A 23 -20.98 -5.00 -3.51
CA ARG A 23 -20.86 -3.87 -2.58
C ARG A 23 -19.48 -3.24 -2.65
N SER A 24 -18.42 -4.05 -2.65
CA SER A 24 -17.05 -3.53 -2.71
C SER A 24 -16.76 -2.89 -4.05
N ILE A 25 -17.16 -3.48 -5.18
CA ILE A 25 -17.04 -2.83 -6.50
C ILE A 25 -17.74 -1.47 -6.52
N ALA A 26 -18.98 -1.40 -6.02
CA ALA A 26 -19.73 -0.15 -5.98
C ALA A 26 -19.01 0.91 -5.14
N PHE A 27 -18.43 0.53 -4.00
CA PHE A 27 -17.63 1.44 -3.18
C PHE A 27 -16.38 1.93 -3.92
N TYR A 28 -15.51 1.03 -4.40
CA TYR A 28 -14.26 1.41 -5.04
C TYR A 28 -14.49 2.25 -6.30
N ALA A 29 -15.54 1.96 -7.07
CA ALA A 29 -15.87 2.70 -8.28
C ALA A 29 -16.52 4.06 -7.99
N ARG A 30 -17.46 4.15 -7.04
CA ARG A 30 -18.22 5.38 -6.79
C ARG A 30 -17.53 6.32 -5.79
N VAL A 31 -16.97 5.77 -4.71
CA VAL A 31 -16.41 6.55 -3.60
C VAL A 31 -14.97 6.92 -3.92
N LEU A 32 -14.14 5.95 -4.28
CA LEU A 32 -12.75 6.23 -4.66
C LEU A 32 -12.61 6.66 -6.12
N GLY A 33 -13.53 6.30 -7.01
CA GLY A 33 -13.47 6.67 -8.43
C GLY A 33 -12.60 5.75 -9.28
N LEU A 34 -12.34 4.51 -8.83
CA LEU A 34 -11.57 3.55 -9.63
C LEU A 34 -12.41 2.99 -10.79
N ALA A 35 -11.83 2.93 -11.99
CA ALA A 35 -12.48 2.32 -13.14
C ALA A 35 -12.58 0.80 -12.95
N LEU A 36 -13.76 0.23 -13.20
CA LEU A 36 -13.95 -1.22 -13.25
C LEU A 36 -13.45 -1.75 -14.60
N LEU A 37 -12.36 -2.50 -14.58
CA LEU A 37 -11.68 -3.00 -15.78
C LEU A 37 -12.19 -4.37 -16.21
N SER A 38 -12.46 -5.24 -15.24
CA SER A 38 -13.06 -6.55 -15.49
C SER A 38 -13.79 -7.07 -14.27
N ARG A 39 -14.78 -7.94 -14.51
CA ARG A 39 -15.56 -8.60 -13.47
C ARG A 39 -16.02 -9.97 -13.96
N ASN A 40 -16.04 -10.93 -13.05
CA ASN A 40 -16.83 -12.16 -13.15
C ASN A 40 -17.61 -12.36 -11.83
N GLU A 41 -18.18 -13.55 -11.63
CA GLU A 41 -18.98 -13.86 -10.43
C GLU A 41 -18.18 -13.81 -9.13
N GLN A 42 -16.88 -14.15 -9.17
CA GLN A 42 -16.04 -14.33 -7.99
C GLN A 42 -14.95 -13.26 -7.85
N SER A 43 -14.64 -12.50 -8.89
CA SER A 43 -13.59 -11.49 -8.85
C SER A 43 -13.84 -10.27 -9.73
N ALA A 44 -13.13 -9.19 -9.40
CA ALA A 44 -13.09 -7.97 -10.20
C ALA A 44 -11.69 -7.35 -10.17
N VAL A 45 -11.39 -6.58 -11.20
CA VAL A 45 -10.15 -5.78 -11.30
C VAL A 45 -10.54 -4.32 -11.52
N LEU A 46 -9.97 -3.44 -10.70
CA LEU A 46 -10.16 -2.00 -10.76
C LEU A 46 -8.82 -1.25 -10.86
N GLY A 47 -8.88 -0.02 -11.34
CA GLY A 47 -7.71 0.77 -11.67
C GLY A 47 -7.92 2.28 -11.66
N ALA A 48 -6.82 3.03 -11.59
CA ALA A 48 -6.83 4.46 -11.89
C ALA A 48 -6.80 4.63 -13.42
N GLY A 49 -7.94 4.98 -14.01
CA GLY A 49 -8.13 4.96 -15.47
C GLY A 49 -8.23 3.55 -16.07
N GLU A 50 -8.30 3.47 -17.40
CA GLU A 50 -8.68 2.24 -18.13
C GLU A 50 -7.55 1.22 -18.32
N GLU A 51 -6.29 1.64 -18.19
CA GLU A 51 -5.11 0.83 -18.53
C GLU A 51 -4.36 0.30 -17.28
N ARG A 52 -4.53 0.95 -16.12
CA ARG A 52 -3.75 0.66 -14.91
C ARG A 52 -4.50 -0.21 -13.92
N ARG A 53 -4.32 -1.53 -14.01
CA ARG A 53 -4.78 -2.48 -12.99
C ARG A 53 -4.01 -2.25 -11.68
N ALA A 54 -4.74 -1.95 -10.61
CA ALA A 54 -4.13 -1.66 -9.29
C ALA A 54 -4.79 -2.45 -8.15
N LEU A 55 -6.08 -2.77 -8.26
CA LEU A 55 -6.82 -3.48 -7.23
C LEU A 55 -7.51 -4.70 -7.82
N ALA A 56 -7.22 -5.88 -7.31
CA ALA A 56 -8.04 -7.07 -7.56
C ALA A 56 -8.86 -7.42 -6.32
N LEU A 57 -10.14 -7.69 -6.52
CA LEU A 57 -11.07 -8.12 -5.49
C LEU A 57 -11.46 -9.57 -5.73
N SER A 58 -11.55 -10.37 -4.67
CA SER A 58 -12.11 -11.72 -4.70
C SER A 58 -13.19 -11.88 -3.63
N ALA A 59 -14.34 -12.42 -4.00
CA ALA A 59 -15.41 -12.75 -3.07
C ALA A 59 -14.99 -13.89 -2.14
N LEU A 60 -15.27 -13.75 -0.85
CA LEU A 60 -15.19 -14.84 0.12
C LEU A 60 -16.45 -15.70 0.04
N PRO A 61 -16.35 -17.04 -0.09
CA PRO A 61 -17.52 -17.91 -0.13
C PRO A 61 -18.35 -17.85 1.16
N ASP A 62 -17.68 -17.96 2.31
CA ASP A 62 -18.28 -17.95 3.64
C ASP A 62 -17.52 -16.95 4.55
N PRO A 63 -17.80 -15.64 4.42
CA PRO A 63 -17.03 -14.62 5.11
C PRO A 63 -17.26 -14.66 6.62
N THR A 64 -16.17 -14.64 7.39
CA THR A 64 -16.17 -14.41 8.83
C THR A 64 -15.85 -12.96 9.16
N ALA A 65 -16.25 -12.49 10.34
CA ALA A 65 -15.89 -11.14 10.79
C ALA A 65 -14.36 -10.97 10.88
N ALA A 66 -13.85 -9.84 10.38
CA ALA A 66 -12.47 -9.45 10.58
C ALA A 66 -12.25 -8.98 12.02
N SER A 67 -11.13 -9.38 12.64
CA SER A 67 -10.72 -8.87 13.95
C SER A 67 -9.73 -7.71 13.77
N PRO A 68 -9.92 -6.59 14.47
CA PRO A 68 -8.97 -5.48 14.40
C PRO A 68 -7.59 -5.86 14.96
N ARG A 69 -7.52 -6.91 15.79
CA ARG A 69 -6.29 -7.38 16.44
C ARG A 69 -5.43 -8.28 15.57
N ASP A 70 -5.97 -8.83 14.49
CA ASP A 70 -5.23 -9.77 13.66
C ASP A 70 -4.14 -9.04 12.86
N THR A 71 -3.03 -9.72 12.56
CA THR A 71 -2.03 -9.22 11.61
C THR A 71 -2.61 -9.21 10.20
N GLY A 72 -2.06 -8.36 9.32
CA GLY A 72 -2.54 -8.18 7.95
C GLY A 72 -2.56 -6.72 7.54
N LEU A 73 -3.58 -6.32 6.77
CA LEU A 73 -3.69 -4.95 6.26
C LEU A 73 -3.99 -3.95 7.37
N PHE A 74 -3.22 -2.87 7.44
CA PHE A 74 -3.65 -1.63 8.09
C PHE A 74 -4.34 -0.72 7.08
N HIS A 75 -3.64 -0.35 5.99
CA HIS A 75 -4.27 0.33 4.85
C HIS A 75 -3.52 0.14 3.52
N VAL A 76 -4.24 0.36 2.42
CA VAL A 76 -3.68 0.60 1.07
C VAL A 76 -3.71 2.09 0.80
N ALA A 77 -2.57 2.69 0.43
CA ALA A 77 -2.45 4.13 0.24
C ALA A 77 -2.37 4.54 -1.24
N TRP A 78 -3.34 5.33 -1.68
CA TRP A 78 -3.49 5.85 -3.04
C TRP A 78 -2.86 7.24 -3.16
N LEU A 79 -1.71 7.29 -3.81
CA LEU A 79 -0.93 8.50 -4.05
C LEU A 79 -1.50 9.25 -5.26
N HIS A 80 -2.05 10.43 -5.00
CA HIS A 80 -2.56 11.32 -6.03
C HIS A 80 -1.43 12.14 -6.66
N PRO A 81 -1.53 12.49 -7.95
CA PRO A 81 -0.48 13.24 -8.65
C PRO A 81 -0.34 14.70 -8.16
N SER A 82 -1.34 15.22 -7.44
CA SER A 82 -1.30 16.56 -6.88
C SER A 82 -2.26 16.71 -5.70
N ARG A 83 -2.05 17.79 -4.94
CA ARG A 83 -2.94 18.20 -3.86
C ARG A 83 -4.37 18.53 -4.36
N ALA A 84 -4.50 19.09 -5.55
CA ALA A 84 -5.80 19.36 -6.18
C ALA A 84 -6.53 18.06 -6.55
N ALA A 85 -5.81 17.06 -7.07
CA ALA A 85 -6.35 15.73 -7.35
C ALA A 85 -6.81 15.02 -6.08
N LEU A 86 -6.03 15.11 -4.99
CA LEU A 86 -6.45 14.64 -3.67
C LEU A 86 -7.75 15.33 -3.24
N ALA A 87 -7.81 16.66 -3.31
CA ALA A 87 -8.98 17.43 -2.92
C ALA A 87 -10.24 17.04 -3.73
N ALA A 88 -10.10 16.77 -5.03
CA ALA A 88 -11.18 16.27 -5.87
C ALA A 88 -11.72 14.91 -5.37
N THR A 89 -10.85 13.97 -5.02
CA THR A 89 -11.24 12.68 -4.44
C THR A 89 -11.90 12.87 -3.07
N VAL A 90 -11.39 13.76 -2.21
CA VAL A 90 -12.05 14.06 -0.92
C VAL A 90 -13.48 14.56 -1.13
N ARG A 91 -13.70 15.47 -2.08
CA ARG A 91 -15.07 15.94 -2.41
C ARG A 91 -15.96 14.79 -2.89
N ARG A 92 -15.43 13.87 -3.69
CA ARG A 92 -16.17 12.68 -4.15
C ARG A 92 -16.59 11.79 -2.98
N VAL A 93 -15.68 11.51 -2.05
CA VAL A 93 -15.93 10.72 -0.84
C VAL A 93 -17.06 11.36 -0.01
N LEU A 94 -16.97 12.67 0.24
CA LEU A 94 -17.98 13.42 1.00
C LEU A 94 -19.33 13.48 0.28
N ALA A 95 -19.35 13.71 -1.03
CA ALA A 95 -20.57 13.74 -1.83
C ALA A 95 -21.26 12.37 -1.92
N ALA A 96 -20.49 11.28 -1.84
CA ALA A 96 -21.03 9.93 -1.72
C ALA A 96 -21.60 9.62 -0.32
N GLY A 97 -21.43 10.53 0.66
CA GLY A 97 -21.85 10.35 2.05
C GLY A 97 -20.98 9.36 2.82
N TRP A 98 -19.74 9.12 2.37
CA TRP A 98 -18.82 8.19 3.04
C TRP A 98 -18.00 8.90 4.12
N HIS A 99 -17.75 8.20 5.22
CA HIS A 99 -17.02 8.75 6.36
C HIS A 99 -15.52 8.82 6.10
N ILE A 100 -14.88 9.87 6.60
CA ILE A 100 -13.43 10.02 6.68
C ILE A 100 -13.06 9.85 8.15
N ASP A 101 -12.27 8.80 8.44
CA ASP A 101 -11.88 8.38 9.79
C ASP A 101 -10.83 9.33 10.40
N GLY A 102 -10.04 10.00 9.56
CA GLY A 102 -9.01 10.95 10.01
C GLY A 102 -8.34 11.70 8.86
N ALA A 103 -7.67 12.81 9.19
CA ALA A 103 -6.90 13.62 8.24
C ALA A 103 -5.64 14.18 8.91
N SER A 104 -4.48 13.92 8.30
CA SER A 104 -3.16 14.19 8.91
C SER A 104 -2.17 14.81 7.93
N ASP A 105 -1.37 15.75 8.43
CA ASP A 105 -0.12 16.21 7.81
C ASP A 105 1.04 15.43 8.46
N HIS A 106 1.78 14.71 7.62
CA HIS A 106 2.92 13.90 8.03
C HIS A 106 4.29 14.56 7.83
N GLY A 107 4.32 15.80 7.32
CA GLY A 107 5.53 16.52 6.95
C GLY A 107 6.11 16.11 5.60
N VAL A 108 5.91 14.85 5.21
CA VAL A 108 6.27 14.30 3.89
C VAL A 108 5.08 14.18 2.94
N SER A 109 3.87 14.04 3.49
CA SER A 109 2.61 13.91 2.75
C SER A 109 1.44 14.48 3.54
N GLU A 110 0.34 14.75 2.83
CA GLU A 110 -0.96 15.09 3.41
C GLU A 110 -1.96 13.98 3.06
N ALA A 111 -2.57 13.39 4.09
CA ALA A 111 -3.29 12.12 3.99
C ALA A 111 -4.65 12.19 4.66
N LEU A 112 -5.63 11.47 4.08
CA LEU A 112 -6.93 11.22 4.66
C LEU A 112 -7.19 9.72 4.71
N TYR A 113 -7.80 9.29 5.79
CA TYR A 113 -8.05 7.90 6.12
C TYR A 113 -9.53 7.60 6.06
N LEU A 114 -9.88 6.46 5.47
CA LEU A 114 -11.22 5.93 5.44
C LEU A 114 -11.16 4.40 5.42
N SER A 115 -12.31 3.77 5.65
CA SER A 115 -12.45 2.33 5.61
C SER A 115 -13.38 1.93 4.48
N ASP A 116 -13.05 0.83 3.78
CA ASP A 116 -13.97 0.23 2.81
C ASP A 116 -15.17 -0.45 3.51
N PRO A 117 -16.17 -0.99 2.77
CA PRO A 117 -17.36 -1.61 3.37
C PRO A 117 -17.08 -2.82 4.26
N ASP A 118 -15.90 -3.45 4.15
CA ASP A 118 -15.43 -4.55 4.99
C ASP A 118 -14.58 -4.06 6.18
N GLY A 119 -14.36 -2.75 6.31
CA GLY A 119 -13.49 -2.17 7.32
C GLY A 119 -12.00 -2.21 6.95
N LEU A 120 -11.66 -2.48 5.69
CA LEU A 120 -10.27 -2.47 5.23
C LEU A 120 -9.81 -1.03 5.07
N GLY A 121 -8.71 -0.68 5.73
CA GLY A 121 -8.21 0.69 5.72
C GLY A 121 -7.75 1.13 4.34
N ILE A 122 -8.00 2.40 4.05
CA ILE A 122 -7.60 3.10 2.86
C ILE A 122 -6.99 4.42 3.31
N GLU A 123 -5.86 4.77 2.70
CA GLU A 123 -5.31 6.12 2.75
C GLU A 123 -5.43 6.73 1.34
N ILE A 124 -5.90 7.97 1.25
CA ILE A 124 -5.75 8.80 0.05
C ILE A 124 -4.83 9.96 0.42
N TYR A 125 -3.79 10.18 -0.36
CA TYR A 125 -2.78 11.17 0.01
C TYR A 125 -2.12 11.81 -1.21
N ALA A 126 -1.43 12.92 -0.96
CA ALA A 126 -0.54 13.56 -1.90
C ALA A 126 0.79 13.86 -1.21
N ASP A 127 1.89 13.58 -1.91
CA ASP A 127 3.21 13.88 -1.42
C ASP A 127 3.51 15.38 -1.47
N ARG A 128 4.28 15.83 -0.49
CA ARG A 128 5.02 17.07 -0.63
C ARG A 128 6.21 16.84 -1.57
N PRO A 129 6.65 17.86 -2.33
CA PRO A 129 7.88 17.75 -3.11
C PRO A 129 9.04 17.22 -2.25
N PRO A 130 9.82 16.22 -2.70
CA PRO A 130 10.88 15.59 -1.90
C PRO A 130 11.92 16.57 -1.36
N GLU A 131 12.14 17.71 -2.02
CA GLU A 131 13.05 18.76 -1.58
C GLU A 131 12.58 19.44 -0.29
N ARG A 132 11.30 19.30 0.07
CA ARG A 132 10.72 19.83 1.30
C ARG A 132 10.76 18.82 2.45
N TRP A 133 11.15 17.58 2.21
CA TRP A 133 11.22 16.57 3.26
C TRP A 133 12.41 16.85 4.17
N GLU A 134 12.12 17.08 5.45
CA GLU A 134 13.16 17.23 6.44
C GLU A 134 13.88 15.91 6.68
N ARG A 135 15.21 15.94 6.76
CA ARG A 135 16.03 14.77 7.08
C ARG A 135 16.62 14.87 8.49
N PRO A 136 16.83 13.74 9.20
CA PRO A 136 17.57 13.72 10.47
C PRO A 136 19.00 14.24 10.33
N THR A 137 19.66 14.60 11.43
CA THR A 137 21.03 15.14 11.45
C THR A 137 22.07 14.19 10.83
N GLY A 138 21.78 12.89 10.76
CA GLY A 138 22.61 11.88 10.08
C GLY A 138 22.35 11.71 8.59
N GLY A 139 21.41 12.47 8.00
CA GLY A 139 21.09 12.45 6.56
C GLY A 139 20.32 11.22 6.06
N HIS A 140 20.30 10.12 6.82
CA HIS A 140 19.54 8.92 6.48
C HIS A 140 18.07 9.04 6.92
N GLY A 141 17.16 8.63 6.03
CA GLY A 141 15.72 8.65 6.28
C GLY A 141 15.07 10.02 6.14
N VAL A 142 13.84 10.12 6.65
CA VAL A 142 13.01 11.33 6.67
C VAL A 142 12.43 11.55 8.07
N LYS A 143 12.22 12.82 8.44
CA LYS A 143 11.49 13.17 9.66
C LYS A 143 10.00 13.18 9.35
N MET A 144 9.27 12.23 9.92
CA MET A 144 7.82 12.20 9.88
C MET A 144 7.25 12.65 11.22
N PHE A 145 6.12 13.34 11.16
CA PHE A 145 5.30 13.66 12.33
C PHE A 145 3.83 13.35 12.03
N THR A 146 2.93 13.66 12.96
CA THR A 146 1.50 13.62 12.70
C THR A 146 0.88 14.88 13.31
N ARG A 147 0.37 15.76 12.45
CA ARG A 147 -0.38 16.96 12.84
C ARG A 147 -1.77 16.94 12.19
N PRO A 148 -2.76 17.61 12.78
CA PRO A 148 -4.05 17.78 12.10
C PRO A 148 -3.85 18.45 10.74
N LEU A 149 -4.49 17.90 9.70
CA LEU A 149 -4.51 18.50 8.37
C LEU A 149 -5.49 19.68 8.34
N ASP A 150 -5.11 20.76 7.66
CA ASP A 150 -6.04 21.82 7.29
C ASP A 150 -6.90 21.36 6.10
N VAL A 151 -8.04 20.74 6.41
CA VAL A 151 -8.95 20.17 5.42
C VAL A 151 -9.67 21.26 4.61
N GLU A 152 -9.90 22.43 5.20
CA GLU A 152 -10.53 23.56 4.48
C GLU A 152 -9.59 24.08 3.40
N ASP A 153 -8.32 24.30 3.73
CA ASP A 153 -7.29 24.71 2.77
C ASP A 153 -7.05 23.65 1.67
N LEU A 154 -7.11 22.35 2.02
CA LEU A 154 -7.07 21.28 1.02
C LEU A 154 -8.28 21.37 0.08
N LEU A 155 -9.50 21.45 0.60
CA LEU A 155 -10.72 21.46 -0.19
C LEU A 155 -10.88 22.72 -1.07
N ALA A 156 -10.17 23.80 -0.74
CA ALA A 156 -10.03 24.98 -1.59
C ALA A 156 -9.23 24.72 -2.88
N GLN A 157 -8.45 23.63 -2.95
CA GLN A 157 -7.72 23.22 -4.16
C GLN A 157 -8.56 22.39 -5.13
N ALA A 158 -9.74 21.94 -4.71
CA ALA A 158 -10.57 21.08 -5.55
C ALA A 158 -11.19 21.89 -6.70
N PRO A 159 -11.36 21.27 -7.88
CA PRO A 159 -12.18 21.87 -8.95
C PRO A 159 -13.64 22.02 -8.48
N ASP A 160 -14.36 22.97 -9.07
CA ASP A 160 -15.79 23.21 -8.79
C ASP A 160 -16.63 21.94 -9.01
N GLU A 161 -16.35 21.23 -10.11
CA GLU A 161 -16.95 19.95 -10.46
C GLU A 161 -15.87 18.86 -10.44
N PRO A 162 -15.76 18.07 -9.36
CA PRO A 162 -14.79 16.99 -9.29
C PRO A 162 -15.13 15.88 -10.29
N PRO A 163 -14.15 15.32 -11.01
CA PRO A 163 -14.39 14.23 -11.94
C PRO A 163 -14.94 13.00 -11.20
N GLN A 164 -15.75 12.20 -11.90
CA GLN A 164 -16.30 10.96 -11.34
C GLN A 164 -15.21 9.91 -11.09
N GLN A 165 -14.18 9.87 -11.95
CA GLN A 165 -13.05 8.96 -11.81
C GLN A 165 -11.88 9.65 -11.10
N ILE A 166 -11.09 8.86 -10.40
CA ILE A 166 -9.81 9.31 -9.84
C ILE A 166 -8.86 9.66 -10.98
N GLU A 167 -7.94 10.61 -10.74
CA GLU A 167 -6.93 10.95 -11.74
C GLU A 167 -6.16 9.70 -12.19
N PRO A 168 -6.00 9.45 -13.51
CA PRO A 168 -5.36 8.24 -14.01
C PRO A 168 -3.96 8.04 -13.47
N GLU A 169 -3.20 9.10 -13.17
CA GLU A 169 -1.84 9.06 -12.63
C GLU A 169 -1.78 8.63 -11.16
N THR A 170 -2.93 8.46 -10.49
CA THR A 170 -2.97 7.94 -9.13
C THR A 170 -2.42 6.51 -9.09
N VAL A 171 -1.51 6.25 -8.14
CA VAL A 171 -0.87 4.93 -7.96
C VAL A 171 -1.03 4.43 -6.52
N ILE A 172 -0.69 3.17 -6.27
CA ILE A 172 -0.47 2.70 -4.90
C ILE A 172 0.94 3.13 -4.52
N GLY A 173 1.07 4.12 -3.65
CA GLY A 173 2.40 4.57 -3.22
C GLY A 173 2.94 3.73 -2.07
N HIS A 174 2.07 3.28 -1.16
CA HIS A 174 2.49 2.39 -0.07
C HIS A 174 1.38 1.45 0.43
N VAL A 175 1.81 0.38 1.10
CA VAL A 175 0.95 -0.51 1.89
C VAL A 175 1.44 -0.51 3.32
N HIS A 176 0.54 -0.33 4.27
CA HIS A 176 0.84 -0.39 5.69
C HIS A 176 0.24 -1.66 6.28
N LEU A 177 1.06 -2.42 7.00
CA LEU A 177 0.73 -3.71 7.57
C LEU A 177 0.68 -3.64 9.11
N LYS A 178 -0.32 -4.32 9.67
CA LYS A 178 -0.39 -4.70 11.07
C LYS A 178 0.47 -5.96 11.25
N VAL A 179 1.46 -5.89 12.13
CA VAL A 179 2.39 -6.99 12.42
C VAL A 179 2.40 -7.32 13.92
N GLY A 180 2.73 -8.57 14.24
CA GLY A 180 2.83 -9.06 15.61
C GLY A 180 4.04 -8.49 16.34
N ASP A 181 5.14 -8.27 15.62
CA ASP A 181 6.40 -7.73 16.11
C ASP A 181 7.07 -6.87 15.03
N VAL A 182 7.19 -5.56 15.30
CA VAL A 182 7.73 -4.59 14.34
C VAL A 182 9.22 -4.79 14.09
N SER A 183 10.01 -5.16 15.10
CA SER A 183 11.45 -5.34 14.91
C SER A 183 11.72 -6.55 14.03
N ARG A 184 11.01 -7.66 14.28
CA ARG A 184 11.09 -8.86 13.46
C ARG A 184 10.66 -8.60 12.01
N ALA A 185 9.56 -7.90 11.80
CA ALA A 185 9.08 -7.56 10.46
C ALA A 185 10.03 -6.60 9.75
N ALA A 186 10.50 -5.53 10.42
CA ALA A 186 11.43 -4.57 9.84
C ALA A 186 12.75 -5.24 9.41
N SER A 187 13.32 -6.13 10.23
CA SER A 187 14.49 -6.92 9.85
C SER A 187 14.26 -7.77 8.60
N PHE A 188 13.07 -8.35 8.40
CA PHE A 188 12.78 -9.06 7.15
C PHE A 188 12.81 -8.11 5.94
N TYR A 189 12.06 -6.99 5.99
CA TYR A 189 12.03 -6.05 4.87
C TYR A 189 13.40 -5.40 4.61
N HIS A 190 14.20 -5.16 5.65
CA HIS A 190 15.54 -4.61 5.53
C HIS A 190 16.60 -5.64 5.11
N ASP A 191 16.80 -6.67 5.93
CA ASP A 191 17.92 -7.61 5.83
C ASP A 191 17.70 -8.69 4.76
N VAL A 192 16.44 -8.99 4.40
CA VAL A 192 16.09 -10.05 3.44
C VAL A 192 15.71 -9.45 2.09
N LEU A 193 14.84 -8.44 2.10
CA LEU A 193 14.36 -7.82 0.85
C LEU A 193 15.23 -6.64 0.39
N GLY A 194 16.01 -6.02 1.27
CA GLY A 194 16.91 -4.91 0.92
C GLY A 194 16.26 -3.53 0.93
N PHE A 195 15.08 -3.35 1.54
CA PHE A 195 14.53 -2.02 1.76
C PHE A 195 15.38 -1.23 2.76
N SER A 196 15.36 0.09 2.66
CA SER A 196 16.03 0.99 3.62
C SER A 196 15.02 1.59 4.60
N GLU A 197 15.32 1.53 5.90
CA GLU A 197 14.51 2.16 6.93
C GLU A 197 14.55 3.70 6.82
N GLN A 198 13.40 4.33 6.70
CA GLN A 198 13.28 5.78 6.53
C GLN A 198 12.90 6.49 7.82
N ALA A 199 12.07 5.84 8.63
CA ALA A 199 11.71 6.29 9.96
C ALA A 199 11.35 5.07 10.82
N THR A 200 11.71 5.14 12.10
CA THR A 200 11.35 4.11 13.09
C THR A 200 10.80 4.76 14.34
N LEU A 201 9.79 4.12 14.90
CA LEU A 201 9.12 4.45 16.16
C LEU A 201 9.08 3.18 17.02
N PRO A 202 8.83 3.28 18.34
CA PRO A 202 8.82 2.10 19.21
C PRO A 202 7.85 0.98 18.77
N SER A 203 6.77 1.33 18.07
CA SER A 203 5.72 0.40 17.62
C SER A 203 5.38 0.54 16.13
N ALA A 204 6.24 1.20 15.34
CA ALA A 204 6.08 1.30 13.89
C ALA A 204 7.42 1.48 13.15
N ALA A 205 7.48 1.04 11.89
CA ALA A 205 8.64 1.22 11.02
C ALA A 205 8.19 1.54 9.59
N PHE A 206 8.97 2.36 8.89
CA PHE A 206 8.67 2.86 7.55
C PHE A 206 9.88 2.54 6.65
N LEU A 207 9.68 1.74 5.62
CA LEU A 207 10.76 1.21 4.77
C LEU A 207 10.50 1.52 3.30
N ALA A 208 11.56 1.87 2.57
CA ALA A 208 11.48 2.32 1.18
C ALA A 208 12.63 1.82 0.29
N ALA A 209 12.42 1.95 -1.01
CA ALA A 209 13.47 1.95 -2.01
C ALA A 209 13.79 3.41 -2.37
N ASP A 210 15.00 3.68 -2.86
CA ASP A 210 15.42 4.98 -3.42
C ASP A 210 15.21 6.22 -2.55
N GLY A 211 15.15 6.07 -1.22
CA GLY A 211 14.96 7.20 -0.31
C GLY A 211 13.58 7.87 -0.38
N TYR A 212 12.58 7.20 -0.99
CA TYR A 212 11.16 7.54 -0.83
C TYR A 212 10.75 7.47 0.65
N HIS A 213 9.68 8.13 1.08
CA HIS A 213 9.35 8.16 2.52
C HIS A 213 8.94 6.78 3.08
N HIS A 214 8.19 5.97 2.30
CA HIS A 214 8.00 4.52 2.53
C HIS A 214 7.18 3.89 1.41
N HIS A 215 7.52 2.66 1.03
CA HIS A 215 6.62 1.77 0.28
C HIS A 215 5.92 0.78 1.23
N ILE A 216 6.56 0.45 2.36
CA ILE A 216 6.05 -0.46 3.38
C ILE A 216 6.03 0.27 4.72
N GLY A 217 4.83 0.42 5.29
CA GLY A 217 4.64 0.77 6.69
C GLY A 217 4.37 -0.48 7.51
N LEU A 218 4.88 -0.54 8.73
CA LEU A 218 4.67 -1.63 9.67
C LEU A 218 4.23 -1.03 11.01
N ASN A 219 3.18 -1.55 11.63
CA ASN A 219 2.83 -1.18 13.00
C ASN A 219 2.33 -2.37 13.82
N SER A 220 2.40 -2.25 15.14
CA SER A 220 1.86 -3.22 16.09
C SER A 220 0.79 -2.63 17.02
N TRP A 221 0.17 -1.50 16.64
CA TRP A 221 -0.72 -0.72 17.50
C TRP A 221 -1.92 -1.52 18.00
N GLN A 222 -2.46 -2.40 17.16
CA GLN A 222 -3.62 -3.23 17.47
C GLN A 222 -3.28 -4.73 17.52
N SER A 223 -2.15 -5.13 16.95
CA SER A 223 -1.81 -6.52 16.63
C SER A 223 -0.60 -7.07 17.38
N ARG A 224 -0.10 -6.38 18.41
CA ARG A 224 1.09 -6.84 19.16
C ARG A 224 0.91 -8.27 19.69
N GLY A 225 1.78 -9.18 19.27
CA GLY A 225 1.74 -10.60 19.62
C GLY A 225 0.58 -11.39 19.01
N ALA A 226 -0.17 -10.82 18.08
CA ALA A 226 -1.24 -11.51 17.37
C ALA A 226 -0.71 -12.35 16.20
N GLY A 227 -1.57 -13.22 15.67
CA GLY A 227 -1.32 -13.96 14.43
C GLY A 227 -2.18 -13.45 13.27
N ALA A 228 -2.02 -14.08 12.11
CA ALA A 228 -2.74 -13.75 10.89
C ALA A 228 -4.25 -13.95 11.05
N ALA A 229 -5.01 -13.09 10.38
CA ALA A 229 -6.45 -13.24 10.24
C ALA A 229 -6.79 -14.58 9.56
N PRO A 230 -7.93 -15.22 9.91
CA PRO A 230 -8.35 -16.44 9.23
C PRO A 230 -8.58 -16.15 7.73
N PRO A 231 -8.34 -17.12 6.83
CA PRO A 231 -8.47 -16.92 5.38
C PRO A 231 -9.92 -16.60 4.94
N THR A 232 -10.90 -16.85 5.82
CA THR A 232 -12.32 -16.53 5.64
C THR A 232 -12.67 -15.09 6.02
N ALA A 233 -11.79 -14.32 6.67
CA ALA A 233 -12.04 -12.91 6.99
C ALA A 233 -11.62 -11.99 5.83
N PRO A 234 -12.34 -10.88 5.57
CA PRO A 234 -11.89 -9.86 4.64
C PRO A 234 -10.47 -9.38 4.96
N GLY A 235 -9.67 -9.12 3.94
CA GLY A 235 -8.29 -8.67 4.15
C GLY A 235 -7.39 -8.75 2.92
N LEU A 236 -6.15 -8.31 3.11
CA LEU A 236 -5.10 -8.42 2.11
C LEU A 236 -4.80 -9.89 1.79
N ARG A 237 -4.55 -10.17 0.52
CA ARG A 237 -4.17 -11.48 0.00
C ARG A 237 -2.86 -11.45 -0.75
N LEU A 238 -2.47 -10.30 -1.30
CA LEU A 238 -1.22 -10.14 -2.04
C LEU A 238 -0.86 -8.67 -2.18
N VAL A 239 0.42 -8.35 -2.02
CA VAL A 239 1.04 -7.11 -2.53
C VAL A 239 1.92 -7.48 -3.72
N GLU A 240 1.66 -6.90 -4.89
CA GLU A 240 2.45 -7.08 -6.10
C GLU A 240 3.39 -5.89 -6.29
N PHE A 241 4.68 -6.17 -6.40
CA PHE A 241 5.73 -5.22 -6.71
C PHE A 241 6.23 -5.45 -8.13
N THR A 242 6.59 -4.36 -8.80
CA THR A 242 7.31 -4.42 -10.06
C THR A 242 8.65 -3.73 -9.92
N LEU A 243 9.71 -4.47 -10.21
CA LEU A 243 11.08 -3.98 -10.30
C LEU A 243 11.32 -3.40 -11.70
N GLY A 244 12.47 -2.81 -11.95
CA GLY A 244 12.80 -2.21 -13.23
C GLY A 244 13.10 -3.21 -14.33
N ASP A 245 13.70 -4.36 -14.01
CA ASP A 245 14.09 -5.38 -15.00
C ASP A 245 14.29 -6.79 -14.40
N ALA A 246 14.59 -7.74 -15.29
CA ALA A 246 14.81 -9.15 -14.95
C ALA A 246 16.10 -9.36 -14.13
N ASP A 247 17.13 -8.54 -14.34
CA ASP A 247 18.39 -8.62 -13.58
C ASP A 247 18.16 -8.24 -12.12
N SER A 248 17.36 -7.21 -11.88
CA SER A 248 16.93 -6.77 -10.54
C SER A 248 16.11 -7.86 -9.83
N LEU A 249 15.22 -8.55 -10.56
CA LEU A 249 14.47 -9.68 -10.02
C LEU A 249 15.38 -10.86 -9.65
N ALA A 250 16.33 -11.20 -10.51
CA ALA A 250 17.30 -12.25 -10.24
C ALA A 250 18.26 -11.89 -9.09
N GLN A 251 18.60 -10.60 -8.94
CA GLN A 251 19.38 -10.11 -7.81
C GLN A 251 18.61 -10.24 -6.49
N LEU A 252 17.33 -9.86 -6.47
CA LEU A 252 16.48 -10.02 -5.30
C LEU A 252 16.40 -11.48 -4.88
N GLU A 253 16.15 -12.40 -5.81
CA GLU A 253 16.09 -13.84 -5.52
C GLU A 253 17.39 -14.38 -4.90
N ARG A 254 18.54 -14.05 -5.52
CA ARG A 254 19.86 -14.47 -4.99
C ARG A 254 20.09 -13.90 -3.60
N GLY A 255 19.66 -12.67 -3.37
CA GLY A 255 19.75 -12.02 -2.08
C GLY A 255 18.93 -12.74 -1.00
N ILE A 256 17.65 -13.01 -1.28
CA ILE A 256 16.77 -13.76 -0.37
C ILE A 256 17.35 -15.14 -0.05
N ALA A 257 17.90 -15.85 -1.05
CA ALA A 257 18.53 -17.16 -0.85
C ALA A 257 19.79 -17.14 0.03
N GLN A 258 20.44 -15.98 0.17
CA GLN A 258 21.66 -15.77 0.96
C GLN A 258 21.40 -15.00 2.27
N ALA A 259 20.15 -14.59 2.52
CA ALA A 259 19.81 -13.74 3.64
C ALA A 259 19.97 -14.45 4.99
N PRO A 260 20.33 -13.72 6.07
CA PRO A 260 20.36 -14.27 7.42
C PRO A 260 18.95 -14.67 7.87
N GLY A 261 18.84 -15.68 8.73
CA GLY A 261 17.54 -16.15 9.27
C GLY A 261 17.01 -17.46 8.66
N GLY A 262 17.72 -18.02 7.68
CA GLY A 262 17.41 -19.33 7.09
C GLY A 262 16.86 -19.21 5.66
N PRO A 263 16.69 -20.34 4.95
CA PRO A 263 16.14 -20.31 3.61
C PRO A 263 14.67 -19.88 3.69
N PHE A 264 14.37 -18.68 3.16
CA PHE A 264 13.00 -18.24 2.94
C PHE A 264 12.41 -19.04 1.76
N GLU A 265 11.20 -19.55 1.92
CA GLU A 265 10.54 -20.30 0.85
C GLU A 265 10.10 -19.35 -0.27
N ILE A 266 10.79 -19.43 -1.41
CA ILE A 266 10.41 -18.70 -2.62
C ILE A 266 9.63 -19.65 -3.53
N ARG A 267 8.43 -19.22 -3.91
CA ARG A 267 7.59 -19.88 -4.91
C ARG A 267 7.71 -19.13 -6.23
N ARG A 268 7.85 -19.85 -7.34
CA ARG A 268 7.83 -19.27 -8.69
C ARG A 268 6.50 -19.54 -9.36
N GLU A 269 5.81 -18.49 -9.76
CA GLU A 269 4.59 -18.59 -10.55
C GLU A 269 4.70 -17.72 -11.80
N ARG A 270 4.81 -18.37 -12.97
CA ARG A 270 5.13 -17.69 -14.24
C ARG A 270 6.44 -16.89 -14.06
N GLU A 271 6.45 -15.62 -14.44
CA GLU A 271 7.59 -14.70 -14.33
C GLU A 271 7.65 -13.95 -12.99
N ARG A 272 7.05 -14.49 -11.92
CA ARG A 272 6.97 -13.84 -10.61
C ARG A 272 7.63 -14.66 -9.52
N LEU A 273 8.32 -13.98 -8.61
CA LEU A 273 8.78 -14.53 -7.33
C LEU A 273 7.73 -14.24 -6.28
N LEU A 274 7.37 -15.25 -5.48
CA LEU A 274 6.41 -15.12 -4.40
C LEU A 274 7.05 -15.59 -3.10
N LEU A 275 6.81 -14.85 -2.01
CA LEU A 275 7.20 -15.26 -0.67
C LEU A 275 6.27 -14.63 0.37
N ASP A 276 6.14 -15.30 1.51
CA ASP A 276 5.41 -14.77 2.67
C ASP A 276 6.35 -13.92 3.53
N ASP A 277 5.85 -12.80 4.04
CA ASP A 277 6.51 -12.06 5.11
C ASP A 277 6.38 -12.84 6.46
N PRO A 278 7.07 -12.40 7.53
CA PRO A 278 7.03 -13.08 8.82
C PRO A 278 5.64 -13.14 9.48
N ASP A 279 4.69 -12.32 9.04
CA ASP A 279 3.33 -12.21 9.57
C ASP A 279 2.28 -12.86 8.64
N GLY A 280 2.73 -13.54 7.57
CA GLY A 280 1.90 -14.29 6.63
C GLY A 280 1.32 -13.48 5.48
N ASN A 281 1.80 -12.25 5.24
CA ASN A 281 1.42 -11.47 4.08
C ASN A 281 2.18 -11.95 2.85
N LEU A 282 1.45 -12.34 1.80
CA LEU A 282 2.04 -12.76 0.54
C LEU A 282 2.54 -11.54 -0.25
N LEU A 283 3.80 -11.61 -0.71
CA LEU A 283 4.45 -10.63 -1.56
C LEU A 283 4.79 -11.27 -2.90
N ALA A 284 4.54 -10.57 -4.01
CA ALA A 284 4.97 -10.98 -5.34
C ALA A 284 5.86 -9.93 -5.98
N PHE A 285 6.94 -10.36 -6.64
CA PHE A 285 7.87 -9.49 -7.35
C PHE A 285 7.94 -9.93 -8.82
N ALA A 286 7.81 -8.97 -9.72
CA ALA A 286 7.94 -9.16 -11.16
C ALA A 286 8.93 -8.16 -11.76
N ALA A 287 9.55 -8.53 -12.88
CA ALA A 287 10.30 -7.58 -13.69
C ALA A 287 9.35 -6.65 -14.45
N GLY A 288 9.66 -5.35 -14.51
CA GLY A 288 9.02 -4.42 -15.41
C GLY A 288 9.36 -4.73 -16.87
N ALA A 289 8.52 -4.27 -17.80
CA ALA A 289 8.94 -4.21 -19.19
C ALA A 289 10.18 -3.29 -19.29
N PRO A 290 11.18 -3.63 -20.13
CA PRO A 290 12.32 -2.76 -20.32
C PRO A 290 11.84 -1.36 -20.73
N SER A 291 12.30 -0.34 -20.03
CA SER A 291 12.09 1.05 -20.44
C SER A 291 12.60 1.19 -21.88
N ALA A 292 11.73 1.64 -22.79
CA ALA A 292 12.14 1.95 -24.16
C ALA A 292 13.29 2.98 -24.11
N PRO A 293 14.33 2.83 -24.96
CA PRO A 293 15.50 3.71 -24.95
C PRO A 293 15.16 5.15 -25.29
#